data_AF-A0A1I4VTT9-F1
#
_entry.id   AF-A0A1I4VTT9-F1
#
_cell.length_a   1.000
_cell.length_b   1.000
_cell.length_c   1.000
_cell.angle_alpha   90.00
_cell.angle_beta   90.00
_cell.angle_gamma   90.00
#
_symmetry.space_group_name_H-M   'P 1'
#
loop_
_entity.id
_entity.type
_entity.pdbx_description
1 polymer ?
#
loop_
_entity_poly.entity_id
_entity_poly.type
_entity_poly.pdbx_seq_one_letter_code
_entity_poly.pdbx_strand_id
1 'polypeptide(L)'
;MQNLDRLINVYEFALNQEYTGKAFFETALSRLSVGAAVDAFKKLIQEEEKHIRFISSILERLREGKELRVEELREVVGEVPNYFVDRATKERLDSTVLDSMIPDVTVFNTAWLIEKDLSDFYRRMAERSDGEVRGAFRLLSEWEKVHEEFFREYRDRLQKMYEGLPWGG
;
A
#
# COMPACT_ATOMS: atom_id res chain seq x y z
N MET A 1 -29.57 6.69 9.48
CA MET A 1 -29.20 7.47 8.28
C MET A 1 -27.87 8.18 8.47
N GLN A 2 -27.73 9.18 9.36
CA GLN A 2 -26.47 9.95 9.52
C GLN A 2 -25.18 9.12 9.74
N ASN A 3 -25.26 7.96 10.41
CA ASN A 3 -24.08 7.12 10.65
C ASN A 3 -23.67 6.28 9.43
N LEU A 4 -24.64 5.87 8.60
CA LEU A 4 -24.38 5.13 7.36
C LEU A 4 -23.79 6.04 6.29
N ASP A 5 -24.36 7.23 6.11
CA ASP A 5 -23.87 8.21 5.14
C ASP A 5 -22.42 8.63 5.48
N ARG A 6 -22.13 8.81 6.77
CA ARG A 6 -20.77 9.07 7.25
C ARG A 6 -19.82 7.92 6.93
N LEU A 7 -20.25 6.67 7.14
CA LEU A 7 -19.43 5.51 6.86
C LEU A 7 -19.14 5.36 5.36
N ILE A 8 -20.14 5.59 4.50
CA ILE A 8 -19.97 5.61 3.05
C ILE A 8 -18.95 6.67 2.65
N ASN A 9 -19.07 7.90 3.16
CA ASN A 9 -18.11 8.97 2.85
C ASN A 9 -16.67 8.63 3.27
N VAL A 10 -16.49 7.92 4.39
CA VAL A 10 -15.15 7.48 4.83
C VAL A 10 -14.58 6.44 3.87
N TYR A 11 -15.38 5.47 3.41
CA TYR A 11 -14.91 4.48 2.45
C TYR A 11 -14.74 5.07 1.04
N GLU A 12 -15.51 6.08 0.64
CA GLU A 12 -15.28 6.82 -0.61
C GLU A 12 -13.96 7.59 -0.56
N PHE A 13 -13.66 8.22 0.58
CA PHE A 13 -12.36 8.82 0.81
C PHE A 13 -11.24 7.77 0.70
N ALA A 14 -11.36 6.64 1.41
CA ALA A 14 -10.41 5.54 1.33
C ALA A 14 -10.19 5.05 -0.10
N LEU A 15 -11.28 4.81 -0.86
CA LEU A 15 -11.22 4.38 -2.25
C LEU A 15 -10.44 5.37 -3.13
N ASN A 16 -10.67 6.68 -2.95
CA ASN A 16 -9.94 7.70 -3.70
C ASN A 16 -8.45 7.73 -3.33
N GLN A 17 -8.12 7.45 -2.07
CA GLN A 17 -6.73 7.34 -1.64
C GLN A 17 -6.03 6.15 -2.31
N GLU A 18 -6.66 4.98 -2.41
CA GLU A 18 -6.06 3.82 -3.11
C GLU A 18 -5.88 4.10 -4.61
N TYR A 19 -6.84 4.76 -5.26
CA TYR A 19 -6.66 5.21 -6.65
C TYR A 19 -5.47 6.17 -6.79
N THR A 20 -5.27 7.05 -5.81
CA THR A 20 -4.16 8.00 -5.80
C THR A 20 -2.82 7.30 -5.61
N GLY A 21 -2.74 6.37 -4.65
CA GLY A 21 -1.55 5.53 -4.41
C GLY A 21 -1.19 4.72 -5.64
N LYS A 22 -2.16 3.99 -6.21
CA LYS A 22 -1.99 3.24 -7.46
C LYS A 22 -1.48 4.11 -8.61
N ALA A 23 -2.08 5.29 -8.83
CA ALA A 23 -1.67 6.19 -9.91
C ALA A 23 -0.24 6.73 -9.71
N PHE A 24 0.15 6.99 -8.46
CA PHE A 24 1.54 7.33 -8.13
C PHE A 24 2.49 6.18 -8.50
N PHE A 25 2.16 4.94 -8.13
CA PHE A 25 2.97 3.77 -8.46
C PHE A 25 3.07 3.49 -9.96
N GLU A 26 1.99 3.65 -10.72
CA GLU A 26 2.00 3.55 -12.19
C GLU A 26 2.91 4.61 -12.81
N THR A 27 2.82 5.84 -12.31
CA THR A 27 3.68 6.94 -12.76
C THR A 27 5.14 6.69 -12.43
N ALA A 28 5.43 6.24 -11.21
CA ALA A 28 6.77 5.86 -10.79
C ALA A 28 7.33 4.73 -11.66
N LEU A 29 6.56 3.68 -11.90
CA LEU A 29 6.94 2.55 -12.75
C LEU A 29 7.35 2.98 -14.15
N SER A 30 6.66 3.97 -14.74
CA SER A 30 6.99 4.51 -16.07
C SER A 30 8.35 5.24 -16.13
N ARG A 31 8.87 5.67 -14.98
CA ARG A 31 10.13 6.43 -14.83
C ARG A 31 11.30 5.58 -14.36
N LEU A 32 11.03 4.41 -13.76
CA LEU A 32 12.06 3.50 -13.30
C LEU A 32 12.80 2.87 -14.50
N SER A 33 14.12 2.95 -14.46
CA SER A 33 15.00 2.30 -15.43
C SER A 33 15.15 0.83 -15.05
N VAL A 34 14.55 -0.08 -15.83
CA VAL A 34 14.66 -1.56 -15.82
C VAL A 34 15.40 -2.21 -14.64
N GLY A 35 14.70 -3.04 -13.84
CA GLY A 35 15.33 -3.82 -12.76
C GLY A 35 14.32 -4.45 -11.79
N ALA A 36 14.80 -5.05 -10.69
CA ALA A 36 13.95 -5.66 -9.66
C ALA A 36 12.93 -4.67 -9.05
N ALA A 37 13.25 -3.38 -8.99
CA ALA A 37 12.31 -2.32 -8.56
C ALA A 37 11.06 -2.26 -9.45
N VAL A 38 11.18 -2.53 -10.76
CA VAL A 38 10.05 -2.58 -11.70
C VAL A 38 9.09 -3.72 -11.32
N ASP A 39 9.61 -4.88 -10.93
CA ASP A 39 8.79 -6.01 -10.49
C ASP A 39 8.06 -5.70 -9.18
N ALA A 40 8.74 -5.05 -8.23
CA ALA A 40 8.12 -4.62 -6.96
C ALA A 40 6.97 -3.64 -7.21
N PHE A 41 7.17 -2.61 -8.02
CA PHE A 41 6.11 -1.64 -8.34
C PHE A 41 4.95 -2.28 -9.12
N LYS A 42 5.22 -3.19 -10.07
CA LYS A 42 4.16 -3.96 -10.75
C LYS A 42 3.35 -4.79 -9.77
N LYS A 43 3.98 -5.37 -8.76
CA LYS A 43 3.30 -6.14 -7.72
C LYS A 43 2.46 -5.24 -6.82
N LEU A 44 2.98 -4.10 -6.38
CA LEU A 44 2.20 -3.11 -5.62
C LEU A 44 0.96 -2.66 -6.37
N ILE A 45 1.09 -2.30 -7.65
CA ILE A 45 -0.07 -1.90 -8.47
C ILE A 45 -1.16 -3.00 -8.48
N GLN A 46 -0.78 -4.28 -8.52
CA GLN A 46 -1.72 -5.40 -8.43
C GLN A 46 -2.36 -5.54 -7.04
N GLU A 47 -1.64 -5.18 -5.98
CA GLU A 47 -2.15 -5.17 -4.60
C GLU A 47 -3.09 -3.99 -4.36
N GLU A 48 -2.77 -2.79 -4.86
CA GLU A 48 -3.67 -1.63 -4.83
C GLU A 48 -4.99 -1.91 -5.56
N GLU A 49 -4.94 -2.61 -6.69
CA GLU A 49 -6.16 -3.04 -7.38
C GLU A 49 -7.04 -3.97 -6.52
N LYS A 50 -6.44 -4.78 -5.64
CA LYS A 50 -7.18 -5.60 -4.68
C LYS A 50 -7.81 -4.73 -3.59
N HIS A 51 -7.09 -3.73 -3.09
CA HIS A 51 -7.62 -2.78 -2.09
C HIS A 51 -8.81 -2.01 -2.66
N ILE A 52 -8.68 -1.48 -3.88
CA ILE A 52 -9.74 -0.81 -4.63
C ILE A 52 -10.96 -1.71 -4.79
N ARG A 53 -10.78 -2.98 -5.20
CA ARG A 53 -11.89 -3.94 -5.33
C ARG A 53 -12.55 -4.21 -3.98
N PHE A 54 -11.77 -4.43 -2.93
CA PHE A 54 -12.28 -4.69 -1.59
C PHE A 54 -13.15 -3.53 -1.07
N ILE A 55 -12.64 -2.30 -1.14
CA ILE A 55 -13.37 -1.10 -0.71
C ILE A 55 -14.61 -0.85 -1.58
N SER A 56 -14.51 -1.10 -2.89
CA SER A 56 -15.65 -0.97 -3.81
C SER A 56 -16.78 -1.92 -3.44
N SER A 57 -16.47 -3.18 -3.11
CA SER A 57 -17.48 -4.15 -2.68
C SER A 57 -18.08 -3.82 -1.31
N ILE A 58 -17.32 -3.22 -0.40
CA ILE A 58 -17.86 -2.67 0.86
C ILE A 58 -18.88 -1.55 0.55
N LEU A 59 -18.51 -0.59 -0.30
CA LEU A 59 -19.37 0.53 -0.67
C LEU A 59 -20.67 0.06 -1.34
N GLU A 60 -20.58 -0.94 -2.23
CA GLU A 60 -21.75 -1.56 -2.86
C GLU A 60 -22.71 -2.11 -1.81
N ARG A 61 -22.22 -2.96 -0.90
CA ARG A 61 -23.07 -3.54 0.17
C ARG A 61 -23.68 -2.48 1.07
N LEU A 62 -22.90 -1.46 1.47
CA LEU A 62 -23.40 -0.37 2.31
C LEU A 62 -24.52 0.42 1.62
N ARG A 63 -24.38 0.72 0.32
CA ARG A 63 -25.39 1.45 -0.47
C ARG A 63 -26.66 0.63 -0.71
N GLU A 64 -26.53 -0.68 -0.83
CA GLU A 64 -27.66 -1.61 -0.92
C GLU A 64 -28.33 -1.90 0.45
N GLY A 65 -27.76 -1.38 1.55
CA GLY A 65 -28.24 -1.66 2.91
C GLY A 65 -28.03 -3.11 3.34
N LYS A 66 -27.12 -3.85 2.69
CA LYS A 66 -26.75 -5.22 3.05
C LYS A 66 -25.77 -5.21 4.22
N GLU A 67 -25.80 -6.28 5.01
CA GLU A 67 -24.79 -6.50 6.05
C GLU A 67 -23.39 -6.64 5.43
N LEU A 68 -22.41 -5.98 6.05
CA LEU A 68 -21.01 -6.24 5.78
C LEU A 68 -20.65 -7.60 6.36
N ARG A 69 -19.91 -8.39 5.57
CA ARG A 69 -19.33 -9.66 5.96
C ARG A 69 -17.93 -9.70 5.40
N VAL A 70 -16.96 -9.29 6.22
CA VAL A 70 -15.58 -9.00 5.79
C VAL A 70 -14.89 -10.25 5.27
N GLU A 71 -15.14 -11.40 5.88
CA GLU A 71 -14.58 -12.68 5.47
C GLU A 71 -15.05 -13.06 4.06
N GLU A 72 -16.34 -12.91 3.76
CA GLU A 72 -16.88 -13.15 2.41
C GLU A 72 -16.22 -12.24 1.37
N LEU A 73 -16.05 -10.95 1.71
CA LEU A 73 -15.42 -9.98 0.83
C LEU A 73 -13.94 -10.27 0.61
N ARG A 74 -13.23 -10.71 1.66
CA ARG A 74 -11.83 -11.09 1.60
C ARG A 74 -11.62 -12.33 0.71
N GLU A 75 -12.49 -13.32 0.79
CA GLU A 75 -12.43 -14.52 -0.06
C GLU A 75 -12.60 -14.17 -1.55
N VAL A 76 -13.50 -13.25 -1.88
CA VAL A 76 -13.74 -12.80 -3.26
C VAL A 76 -12.54 -12.05 -3.83
N VAL A 77 -11.87 -11.22 -3.02
CA VAL A 77 -10.66 -10.49 -3.43
C VAL A 77 -9.43 -11.40 -3.50
N GLY A 78 -9.47 -12.52 -2.78
CA GLY A 78 -8.40 -13.49 -2.65
C GLY A 78 -7.33 -13.04 -1.65
N GLU A 79 -6.39 -13.94 -1.34
CA GLU A 79 -5.24 -13.55 -0.53
C GLU A 79 -4.39 -12.52 -1.28
N VAL A 80 -3.88 -11.53 -0.54
CA VAL A 80 -2.79 -10.67 -0.98
C VAL A 80 -1.51 -11.48 -0.71
N PRO A 81 -0.87 -12.09 -1.73
CA PRO A 81 0.34 -12.86 -1.53
C PRO A 81 1.39 -11.90 -0.99
N ASN A 82 2.00 -12.21 0.14
CA ASN A 82 2.91 -11.29 0.78
C ASN A 82 4.29 -11.29 0.08
N TYR A 83 4.33 -10.81 -1.18
CA TYR A 83 5.53 -10.73 -2.01
C TYR A 83 6.66 -9.98 -1.30
N PHE A 84 6.29 -8.98 -0.50
CA PHE A 84 7.20 -8.11 0.25
C PHE A 84 7.76 -8.73 1.53
N VAL A 85 7.20 -9.84 2.02
CA VAL A 85 7.72 -10.56 3.19
C VAL A 85 8.64 -11.72 2.80
N ASP A 86 8.68 -12.11 1.52
CA ASP A 86 9.64 -13.12 1.06
C ASP A 86 11.09 -12.57 1.09
N ARG A 87 11.95 -13.24 1.87
CA ARG A 87 13.38 -12.91 1.98
C ARG A 87 14.07 -12.92 0.62
N ALA A 88 13.75 -13.88 -0.25
CA ALA A 88 14.37 -14.00 -1.56
C ALA A 88 14.06 -12.78 -2.44
N THR A 89 12.84 -12.23 -2.30
CA THR A 89 12.43 -11.00 -2.97
C THR A 89 13.20 -9.79 -2.48
N LYS A 90 13.36 -9.65 -1.15
CA LYS A 90 14.15 -8.55 -0.55
C LYS A 90 15.61 -8.57 -1.01
N GLU A 91 16.25 -9.73 -0.99
CA GLU A 91 17.65 -9.90 -1.41
C GLU A 91 17.86 -9.65 -2.92
N ARG A 92 16.90 -10.07 -3.75
CA ARG A 92 16.94 -9.80 -5.21
C ARG A 92 16.87 -8.30 -5.49
N LEU A 93 15.99 -7.59 -4.80
CA LEU A 93 15.86 -6.13 -4.91
C LEU A 93 17.16 -5.42 -4.54
N ASP A 94 17.81 -5.85 -3.45
CA ASP A 94 19.08 -5.26 -2.97
C ASP A 94 20.19 -5.27 -4.02
N SER A 95 20.32 -6.37 -4.76
CA SER A 95 21.40 -6.53 -5.75
C SER A 95 21.28 -5.57 -6.96
N THR A 96 20.07 -5.10 -7.29
CA THR A 96 19.82 -4.29 -8.50
C THR A 96 19.89 -2.79 -8.24
N VAL A 97 19.68 -2.34 -6.98
CA VAL A 97 19.70 -0.92 -6.59
C VAL A 97 21.06 -0.27 -6.79
N LEU A 98 22.12 -1.08 -6.71
CA LEU A 98 23.50 -0.62 -6.84
C LEU A 98 23.81 -0.06 -8.24
N ASP A 99 23.03 -0.42 -9.26
CA ASP A 99 23.32 -0.09 -10.67
C ASP A 99 22.59 1.14 -11.23
N SER A 100 21.59 1.72 -10.53
CA SER A 100 20.74 2.81 -11.08
C SER A 100 20.53 3.93 -10.06
N MET A 101 21.50 4.83 -9.88
CA MET A 101 21.45 5.80 -8.76
C MET A 101 20.99 7.22 -9.14
N ILE A 102 20.16 7.76 -8.24
CA ILE A 102 19.59 9.13 -8.07
C ILE A 102 18.05 9.25 -8.24
N PRO A 103 17.38 8.75 -9.32
CA PRO A 103 15.93 8.92 -9.47
C PRO A 103 15.08 8.23 -8.40
N ASP A 104 15.63 7.20 -7.75
CA ASP A 104 14.84 6.23 -6.99
C ASP A 104 14.54 6.71 -5.55
N VAL A 105 15.45 7.43 -4.87
CA VAL A 105 15.29 7.78 -3.44
C VAL A 105 14.01 8.57 -3.16
N THR A 106 13.71 9.59 -3.97
CA THR A 106 12.51 10.43 -3.79
C THR A 106 11.24 9.64 -4.03
N VAL A 107 11.24 8.72 -5.00
CA VAL A 107 10.10 7.85 -5.31
C VAL A 107 9.82 6.91 -4.14
N PHE A 108 10.84 6.22 -3.63
CA PHE A 108 10.70 5.31 -2.49
C PHE A 108 10.33 6.05 -1.19
N ASN A 109 10.87 7.26 -0.95
CA ASN A 109 10.49 8.05 0.21
C ASN A 109 9.04 8.55 0.13
N THR A 110 8.59 8.95 -1.07
CA THR A 110 7.19 9.38 -1.27
C THR A 110 6.25 8.19 -1.13
N ALA A 111 6.60 7.03 -1.69
CA ALA A 111 5.87 5.79 -1.50
C ALA A 111 5.71 5.45 -0.01
N TRP A 112 6.82 5.44 0.74
CA TRP A 112 6.77 5.19 2.19
C TRP A 112 5.80 6.13 2.92
N LEU A 113 5.81 7.43 2.59
CA LEU A 113 4.91 8.40 3.22
C LEU A 113 3.44 8.17 2.88
N ILE A 114 3.14 7.76 1.64
CA ILE A 114 1.78 7.39 1.22
C ILE A 114 1.30 6.19 2.03
N GLU A 115 2.01 5.06 1.97
CA GLU A 115 1.62 3.81 2.66
C GLU A 115 1.52 4.00 4.17
N LYS A 116 2.43 4.78 4.75
CA LYS A 116 2.38 5.11 6.18
C LYS A 116 1.11 5.87 6.54
N ASP A 117 0.74 6.88 5.74
CA ASP A 117 -0.46 7.68 6.02
C ASP A 117 -1.73 6.84 5.87
N LEU A 118 -1.80 5.95 4.88
CA LEU A 118 -2.91 5.02 4.67
C LEU A 118 -3.02 4.00 5.80
N SER A 119 -1.92 3.33 6.15
CA SER A 119 -1.88 2.39 7.29
C SER A 119 -2.33 3.07 8.59
N ASP A 120 -1.80 4.26 8.87
CA ASP A 120 -2.17 5.05 10.05
C ASP A 120 -3.65 5.50 10.00
N PHE A 121 -4.16 5.88 8.83
CA PHE A 121 -5.57 6.24 8.64
C PHE A 121 -6.48 5.06 8.92
N TYR A 122 -6.24 3.90 8.30
CA TYR A 122 -7.04 2.70 8.49
C TYR A 122 -7.00 2.19 9.92
N ARG A 123 -5.83 2.19 10.55
CA ARG A 123 -5.70 1.84 11.97
C ARG A 123 -6.58 2.72 12.85
N ARG A 124 -6.54 4.05 12.67
CA ARG A 124 -7.38 5.00 13.43
C ARG A 124 -8.87 4.78 13.17
N MET A 125 -9.25 4.41 11.95
CA MET A 125 -10.65 4.10 11.62
C MET A 125 -11.11 2.79 12.26
N ALA A 126 -10.25 1.77 12.32
CA ALA A 126 -10.51 0.53 13.04
C ALA A 126 -10.72 0.77 14.56
N GLU A 127 -9.87 1.61 15.16
CA GLU A 127 -9.98 2.00 16.58
C GLU A 127 -11.30 2.71 16.92
N ARG A 128 -11.92 3.36 15.94
CA ARG A 128 -13.16 4.16 16.10
C ARG A 128 -14.42 3.48 15.58
N SER A 129 -14.32 2.23 15.15
CA SER A 129 -15.43 1.44 14.61
C SER A 129 -15.59 0.15 15.40
N ASP A 130 -16.67 -0.58 15.15
CA ASP A 130 -17.00 -1.85 15.82
C ASP A 130 -17.40 -2.91 14.78
N GLY A 131 -17.39 -4.18 15.21
CA GLY A 131 -17.82 -5.32 14.40
C GLY A 131 -17.07 -5.43 13.06
N GLU A 132 -17.83 -5.71 12.01
CA GLU A 132 -17.35 -5.89 10.63
C GLU A 132 -16.63 -4.66 10.09
N VAL A 133 -17.07 -3.44 10.47
CA VAL A 133 -16.41 -2.21 10.03
C VAL A 133 -14.99 -2.12 10.61
N ARG A 134 -14.82 -2.49 11.89
CA ARG A 134 -13.49 -2.58 12.51
C ARG A 134 -12.64 -3.65 11.81
N GLY A 135 -13.23 -4.80 11.50
CA GLY A 135 -12.55 -5.88 10.79
C GLY A 135 -12.00 -5.44 9.44
N ALA A 136 -12.81 -4.75 8.64
CA ALA A 136 -12.42 -4.25 7.32
C ALA A 136 -11.26 -3.24 7.40
N PHE A 137 -11.36 -2.23 8.27
CA PHE A 137 -10.28 -1.24 8.43
C PHE A 137 -9.01 -1.85 9.01
N ARG A 138 -9.13 -2.84 9.90
CA ARG A 138 -7.97 -3.56 10.43
C ARG A 138 -7.24 -4.33 9.32
N LEU A 139 -7.98 -5.02 8.46
CA LEU A 139 -7.41 -5.76 7.34
C LEU A 139 -6.66 -4.83 6.37
N LEU A 140 -7.30 -3.71 5.98
CA LEU A 140 -6.66 -2.67 5.16
C LEU A 140 -5.39 -2.12 5.83
N SER A 141 -5.46 -1.79 7.11
CA SER A 141 -4.30 -1.31 7.88
C SER A 141 -3.14 -2.31 7.89
N GLU A 142 -3.43 -3.61 7.96
CA GLU A 142 -2.43 -4.68 7.97
C GLU A 142 -1.77 -4.84 6.60
N TRP A 143 -2.52 -4.68 5.50
CA TRP A 143 -1.97 -4.67 4.14
C TRP A 143 -1.07 -3.47 3.89
N GLU A 144 -1.54 -2.25 4.16
CA GLU A 144 -0.75 -1.03 4.02
C GLU A 144 0.51 -1.05 4.90
N LYS A 145 0.44 -1.70 6.07
CA LYS A 145 1.60 -1.82 6.96
C LYS A 145 2.73 -2.63 6.33
N VAL A 146 2.39 -3.68 5.57
CA VAL A 146 3.37 -4.49 4.84
C VAL A 146 4.09 -3.65 3.80
N HIS A 147 3.35 -2.83 3.03
CA HIS A 147 3.93 -1.93 2.04
C HIS A 147 4.79 -0.85 2.72
N GLU A 148 4.30 -0.23 3.81
CA GLU A 148 5.04 0.76 4.59
C GLU A 148 6.40 0.22 5.04
N GLU A 149 6.42 -0.98 5.63
CA GLU A 149 7.65 -1.60 6.12
C GLU A 149 8.63 -1.91 5.01
N PHE A 150 8.14 -2.38 3.86
CA PHE A 150 8.94 -2.58 2.66
C PHE A 150 9.62 -1.29 2.20
N PHE A 151 8.85 -0.23 2.01
CA PHE A 151 9.40 1.05 1.54
C PHE A 151 10.33 1.70 2.55
N ARG A 152 10.04 1.58 3.86
CA ARG A 152 10.91 2.07 4.94
C ARG A 152 12.27 1.35 4.91
N GLU A 153 12.27 0.02 4.87
CA GLU A 153 13.51 -0.76 4.82
C GLU A 153 14.39 -0.37 3.62
N TYR A 154 13.76 -0.20 2.46
CA TYR A 154 14.46 0.19 1.24
C TYR A 154 15.02 1.60 1.31
N ARG A 155 14.22 2.57 1.79
CA ARG A 155 14.63 3.96 2.04
C ARG A 155 15.84 4.01 2.98
N ASP A 156 15.80 3.30 4.10
CA ASP A 156 16.86 3.32 5.11
C ASP A 156 18.16 2.71 4.56
N ARG A 157 18.06 1.71 3.68
CA ARG A 157 19.22 1.13 2.98
C ARG A 157 19.84 2.11 1.99
N LEU A 158 19.01 2.75 1.15
CA LEU A 158 19.46 3.81 0.24
C LEU A 158 20.19 4.89 1.01
N GLN A 159 19.59 5.39 2.09
CA GLN A 159 20.19 6.43 2.92
C GLN A 159 21.58 6.01 3.46
N LYS A 160 21.71 4.79 4.02
CA LYS A 160 22.99 4.25 4.50
C LYS A 160 24.05 4.13 3.39
N MET A 161 23.66 3.74 2.18
CA MET A 161 24.59 3.68 1.05
C MET A 161 25.12 5.06 0.70
N TYR A 162 24.25 6.07 0.62
CA TYR A 162 24.65 7.46 0.34
C TYR A 162 25.51 8.06 1.47
N GLU A 163 25.21 7.76 2.73
CA GLU A 163 26.02 8.17 3.90
C GLU A 163 27.45 7.60 3.84
N GLY A 164 27.62 6.41 3.26
CA GLY A 164 28.90 5.72 3.11
C GLY A 164 29.72 6.11 1.88
N LEU A 165 29.18 6.95 0.98
CA LEU A 165 29.92 7.40 -0.20
C LEU A 165 31.09 8.31 0.23
N PRO A 166 32.28 8.15 -0.37
CA PRO A 166 33.40 9.04 -0.09
C PRO A 166 33.02 10.46 -0.55
N TRP A 167 32.98 11.38 0.40
CA TRP A 167 32.93 12.81 0.11
C TRP A 167 34.28 13.17 -0.52
N GLY A 168 34.31 13.32 -1.84
CA GLY A 168 35.55 13.52 -2.60
C GLY A 168 36.47 14.59 -2.00
N GLY A 169 37.76 14.26 -1.91
CA GLY A 169 38.86 15.20 -1.73
C GLY A 169 39.44 15.64 -3.06
#